data_AF-A0A2T4DTD3-F1
#
_entry.id   AF-A0A2T4DTD3-F1
#
_cell.length_a   1.000
_cell.length_b   1.000
_cell.length_c   1.000
_cell.angle_alpha   90.00
_cell.angle_beta   90.00
_cell.angle_gamma   90.00
#
_symmetry.space_group_name_H-M   'P 1'
#
loop_
_entity.id
_entity.type
_entity.pdbx_description
1 polymer ?
#
loop_
_entity_poly.entity_id
_entity_poly.type
_entity_poly.pdbx_seq_one_letter_code
_entity_poly.pdbx_strand_id
1 'polypeptide(L)'
;MNLFLKFICLISTAACLFLITQGKLLTESIIGLLMSGGLLVYMIKEDEYYEWLKRFRRKKFNCRIESDHFYFPNGYYFRHGSLKRSKKLPFSKVQELRINTQPVSALINNNELIFLLGIESKDVLAHDQLSIKAKQRNDNWSLLCEEFLDTEFSEALQKTNIAKLEKAGISKEEQQAIKKRLKVRFLIRTMVTWEWVYYGQYDVLCELWPLTQKKYWWTMDVALRKNELQQVL
;
A
#
# COMPACT_ATOMS: atom_id res chain seq x y z
N MET A 1 6.94 -7.95 14.68
CA MET A 1 7.57 -9.29 14.55
C MET A 1 8.95 -9.24 13.93
N ASN A 2 9.26 -8.38 12.93
CA ASN A 2 10.60 -8.34 12.33
C ASN A 2 11.69 -7.90 13.34
N LEU A 3 11.42 -6.90 14.20
CA LEU A 3 12.33 -6.52 15.29
C LEU A 3 12.38 -7.55 16.43
N PHE A 4 11.25 -8.18 16.77
CA PHE A 4 11.20 -9.23 17.80
C PHE A 4 11.93 -10.50 17.36
N LEU A 5 11.79 -10.95 16.11
CA LEU A 5 12.60 -12.02 15.54
C LEU A 5 14.06 -11.60 15.39
N LYS A 6 14.35 -10.38 14.91
CA LYS A 6 15.73 -9.86 14.87
C LYS A 6 16.32 -9.81 16.28
N PHE A 7 15.55 -9.45 17.31
CA PHE A 7 15.97 -9.41 18.71
C PHE A 7 16.13 -10.81 19.31
N ILE A 8 15.24 -11.76 19.02
CA ILE A 8 15.40 -13.17 19.38
C ILE A 8 16.63 -13.77 18.70
N CYS A 9 16.83 -13.50 17.41
CA CYS A 9 18.02 -13.91 16.68
C CYS A 9 19.28 -13.26 17.28
N LEU A 10 19.25 -11.97 17.59
CA LEU A 10 20.36 -11.25 18.22
C LEU A 10 20.70 -11.82 19.60
N ILE A 11 19.69 -12.07 20.44
CA ILE A 11 19.84 -12.71 21.75
C ILE A 11 20.39 -14.12 21.60
N SER A 12 19.87 -14.91 20.66
CA SER A 12 20.35 -16.26 20.39
C SER A 12 21.80 -16.25 19.90
N THR A 13 22.17 -15.34 18.99
CA THR A 13 23.54 -15.18 18.50
C THR A 13 24.47 -14.71 19.63
N ALA A 14 24.06 -13.75 20.47
CA ALA A 14 24.83 -13.28 21.61
C ALA A 14 25.03 -14.37 22.68
N ALA A 15 24.00 -15.17 22.96
CA ALA A 15 24.08 -16.30 23.88
C ALA A 15 25.04 -17.38 23.38
N CYS A 16 25.00 -17.71 22.07
CA CYS A 16 25.95 -18.64 21.46
C CYS A 16 27.40 -18.11 21.52
N LEU A 17 27.62 -16.82 21.23
CA LEU A 17 28.94 -16.17 21.35
C LEU A 17 29.46 -16.22 22.80
N PHE A 18 28.62 -15.93 23.78
CA PHE A 18 28.98 -16.01 25.19
C PHE A 18 29.41 -17.42 25.59
N LEU A 19 28.67 -18.46 25.17
CA LEU A 19 29.04 -19.85 25.44
C LEU A 19 30.38 -20.25 24.82
N ILE A 20 30.70 -19.73 23.63
CA ILE A 20 32.00 -19.93 22.96
C ILE A 20 33.13 -19.29 23.79
N THR A 21 32.95 -18.07 24.30
CA THR A 21 33.99 -17.39 25.11
C THR A 21 34.28 -18.09 26.44
N GLN A 22 33.35 -18.90 26.95
CA GLN A 22 33.52 -19.69 28.18
C GLN A 22 34.23 -21.03 27.94
N GLY A 23 34.77 -21.29 26.74
CA GLY A 23 35.49 -22.51 26.41
C GLY A 23 34.62 -23.77 26.31
N LYS A 24 33.28 -23.63 26.38
CA LYS A 24 32.32 -24.71 26.19
C LYS A 24 32.02 -24.89 24.71
N LEU A 25 33.02 -25.35 23.96
CA LEU A 25 32.93 -25.53 22.52
C LEU A 25 32.21 -26.85 22.19
N LEU A 26 30.87 -26.84 22.22
CA LEU A 26 30.10 -27.86 21.51
C LEU A 26 29.93 -27.42 20.06
N THR A 27 30.17 -28.34 19.13
CA THR A 27 29.90 -28.20 17.69
C THR A 27 28.48 -27.68 17.40
N GLU A 28 27.52 -28.01 18.26
CA GLU A 28 26.14 -27.53 18.21
C GLU A 28 26.00 -26.01 18.35
N SER A 29 26.85 -25.36 19.18
CA SER A 29 26.84 -23.90 19.40
C SER A 29 27.29 -23.13 18.16
N ILE A 30 28.23 -23.68 17.39
CA ILE A 30 28.73 -23.09 16.15
C ILE A 30 27.67 -23.17 15.05
N ILE A 31 26.98 -24.31 14.95
CA ILE A 31 25.86 -24.50 14.00
C ILE A 31 24.71 -23.54 14.33
N GLY A 32 24.36 -23.40 15.60
CA GLY A 32 23.34 -22.43 16.05
C GLY A 32 23.69 -20.98 15.71
N LEU A 33 24.96 -20.60 15.85
CA LEU A 33 25.45 -19.26 15.49
C LEU A 33 25.37 -19.01 13.97
N LEU A 34 25.76 -19.99 13.16
CA LEU A 34 25.71 -19.88 11.70
C LEU A 34 24.27 -19.83 11.17
N MET A 35 23.36 -20.61 11.76
CA MET A 35 21.94 -20.60 11.38
C MET A 35 21.26 -19.29 11.79
N SER A 36 21.47 -18.83 13.03
CA SER A 36 20.86 -17.57 13.53
C SER A 36 21.43 -16.33 12.83
N GLY A 37 22.76 -16.27 12.65
CA GLY A 37 23.43 -15.21 11.91
C GLY A 37 23.08 -15.21 10.42
N GLY A 38 23.01 -16.40 9.80
CA GLY A 38 22.57 -16.56 8.42
C GLY A 38 21.12 -16.12 8.21
N LEU A 39 20.21 -16.46 9.14
CA LEU A 39 18.82 -16.02 9.12
C LEU A 39 18.73 -14.50 9.30
N LEU A 40 19.50 -13.91 10.21
CA LEU A 40 19.52 -12.46 10.44
C LEU A 40 20.02 -11.69 9.21
N VAL A 41 21.13 -12.15 8.60
CA VAL A 41 21.66 -11.56 7.36
C VAL A 41 20.69 -11.77 6.20
N TYR A 42 20.05 -12.94 6.11
CA TYR A 42 19.00 -13.21 5.12
C TYR A 42 17.84 -12.24 5.30
N MET A 43 17.33 -12.04 6.52
CA MET A 43 16.22 -11.13 6.80
C MET A 43 16.58 -9.66 6.54
N ILE A 44 17.80 -9.22 6.90
CA ILE A 44 18.28 -7.85 6.62
C ILE A 44 18.42 -7.63 5.11
N LYS A 45 19.07 -8.56 4.41
CA LYS A 45 19.20 -8.49 2.95
C LYS A 45 17.86 -8.65 2.26
N GLU A 46 16.94 -9.44 2.79
CA GLU A 46 15.61 -9.65 2.23
C GLU A 46 14.79 -8.37 2.35
N ASP A 47 14.79 -7.66 3.48
CA ASP A 47 14.07 -6.37 3.60
C ASP A 47 14.60 -5.33 2.59
N GLU A 48 15.93 -5.15 2.52
CA GLU A 48 16.55 -4.22 1.56
C GLU A 48 16.34 -4.66 0.11
N TYR A 49 16.49 -5.96 -0.19
CA TYR A 49 16.28 -6.53 -1.51
C TYR A 49 14.81 -6.48 -1.94
N TYR A 50 13.87 -6.67 -1.02
CA TYR A 50 12.44 -6.66 -1.29
C TYR A 50 11.95 -5.24 -1.53
N GLU A 51 12.42 -4.27 -0.76
CA GLU A 51 12.13 -2.85 -1.02
C GLU A 51 12.86 -2.35 -2.26
N TRP A 52 14.09 -2.80 -2.52
CA TRP A 52 14.79 -2.54 -3.78
C TRP A 52 14.04 -3.13 -4.99
N LEU A 53 13.61 -4.40 -4.92
CA LEU A 53 12.83 -5.06 -5.96
C LEU A 53 11.46 -4.39 -6.17
N LYS A 54 10.77 -3.99 -5.09
CA LYS A 54 9.52 -3.22 -5.18
C LYS A 54 9.77 -1.87 -5.84
N ARG A 55 10.81 -1.13 -5.44
CA ARG A 55 11.18 0.16 -6.06
C ARG A 55 11.51 -0.02 -7.54
N PHE A 56 12.29 -1.03 -7.91
CA PHE A 56 12.61 -1.32 -9.31
C PHE A 56 11.39 -1.75 -10.12
N ARG A 57 10.56 -2.64 -9.58
CA ARG A 57 9.31 -3.06 -10.22
C ARG A 57 8.36 -1.87 -10.39
N ARG A 58 8.19 -1.03 -9.37
CA ARG A 58 7.32 0.16 -9.43
C ARG A 58 7.82 1.18 -10.44
N LYS A 59 9.13 1.50 -10.46
CA LYS A 59 9.73 2.42 -11.44
C LYS A 59 9.46 2.01 -12.89
N LYS A 60 9.43 0.70 -13.18
CA LYS A 60 9.09 0.19 -14.51
C LYS A 60 7.66 0.54 -14.94
N PHE A 61 6.74 0.71 -13.99
CA PHE A 61 5.34 1.08 -14.26
C PHE A 61 5.06 2.57 -14.02
N ASN A 62 6.09 3.39 -13.77
CA ASN A 62 5.88 4.82 -13.63
C ASN A 62 5.26 5.38 -14.91
N CYS A 63 4.13 6.04 -14.72
CA CYS A 63 3.40 6.78 -15.72
C CYS A 63 4.15 8.08 -16.04
N ARG A 64 3.92 8.60 -17.24
CA ARG A 64 4.35 9.94 -17.66
C ARG A 64 3.14 10.75 -18.08
N ILE A 65 3.21 12.07 -17.87
CA ILE A 65 2.23 13.02 -18.39
C ILE A 65 2.72 13.46 -19.76
N GLU A 66 1.95 13.15 -20.80
CA GLU A 66 2.17 13.64 -22.17
C GLU A 66 1.11 14.72 -22.49
N SER A 67 1.21 15.38 -23.64
CA SER A 67 0.35 16.52 -23.97
C SER A 67 -1.16 16.23 -24.01
N ASP A 68 -1.57 15.00 -24.34
CA ASP A 68 -2.98 14.61 -24.50
C ASP A 68 -3.38 13.35 -23.70
N HIS A 69 -2.44 12.71 -23.01
CA HIS A 69 -2.69 11.47 -22.30
C HIS A 69 -1.69 11.18 -21.16
N PHE A 70 -2.10 10.27 -20.27
CA PHE A 70 -1.19 9.57 -19.38
C PHE A 70 -0.60 8.34 -20.10
N TYR A 71 0.73 8.25 -20.14
CA TYR A 71 1.46 7.16 -20.79
C TYR A 71 1.99 6.13 -19.78
N PHE A 72 1.68 4.86 -20.00
CA PHE A 72 2.09 3.70 -19.21
C PHE A 72 3.10 2.84 -20.00
N PRO A 73 4.42 2.99 -19.79
CA PRO A 73 5.44 2.37 -20.65
C PRO A 73 5.31 0.85 -20.78
N ASN A 74 4.91 0.20 -19.69
CA ASN A 74 4.76 -1.25 -19.59
C ASN A 74 3.29 -1.69 -19.44
N GLY A 75 2.35 -0.83 -19.84
CA GLY A 75 0.91 -1.05 -19.65
C GLY A 75 0.47 -0.80 -18.21
N TYR A 76 -0.84 -0.89 -17.98
CA TYR A 76 -1.40 -0.68 -16.66
C TYR A 76 -1.02 -1.80 -15.67
N TYR A 77 -0.67 -1.41 -14.45
CA TYR A 77 -0.12 -2.31 -13.43
C TYR A 77 -1.07 -3.46 -13.06
N PHE A 78 -2.38 -3.18 -12.96
CA PHE A 78 -3.37 -4.19 -12.57
C PHE A 78 -4.04 -4.84 -13.79
N ARG A 79 -3.79 -6.13 -13.98
CA ARG A 79 -4.30 -6.93 -15.12
C ARG A 79 -5.82 -7.01 -15.27
N HIS A 80 -6.58 -6.69 -14.23
CA HIS A 80 -8.05 -6.78 -14.23
C HIS A 80 -8.73 -5.45 -14.53
N GLY A 81 -7.97 -4.36 -14.62
CA GLY A 81 -8.49 -3.06 -15.02
C GLY A 81 -8.77 -2.96 -16.52
N SER A 82 -9.58 -1.98 -16.91
CA SER A 82 -9.94 -1.74 -18.32
C SER A 82 -8.71 -1.39 -19.16
N LEU A 83 -7.69 -0.76 -18.56
CA LEU A 83 -6.45 -0.39 -19.24
C LEU A 83 -5.41 -1.51 -19.36
N LYS A 84 -5.71 -2.76 -18.99
CA LYS A 84 -4.73 -3.88 -19.00
C LYS A 84 -3.98 -4.08 -20.32
N ARG A 85 -4.59 -3.70 -21.46
CA ARG A 85 -3.99 -3.82 -22.81
C ARG A 85 -3.56 -2.46 -23.40
N SER A 86 -3.91 -1.36 -22.75
CA SER A 86 -3.58 -0.01 -23.23
C SER A 86 -2.35 0.52 -22.53
N LYS A 87 -1.50 1.22 -23.28
CA LYS A 87 -0.41 2.03 -22.74
C LYS A 87 -0.78 3.50 -22.60
N LYS A 88 -1.99 3.89 -23.00
CA LYS A 88 -2.42 5.28 -23.03
C LYS A 88 -3.78 5.44 -22.35
N LEU A 89 -3.90 6.45 -21.51
CA LEU A 89 -5.16 6.95 -20.99
C LEU A 89 -5.33 8.41 -21.45
N PRO A 90 -6.09 8.64 -22.53
CA PRO A 90 -6.38 10.00 -23.00
C PRO A 90 -7.05 10.83 -21.91
N PHE A 91 -6.68 12.11 -21.81
CA PHE A 91 -7.28 13.02 -20.82
C PHE A 91 -8.80 13.14 -21.00
N SER A 92 -9.30 13.03 -22.22
CA SER A 92 -10.73 13.03 -22.54
C SER A 92 -11.54 11.88 -21.88
N LYS A 93 -10.87 10.81 -21.44
CA LYS A 93 -11.52 9.70 -20.71
C LYS A 93 -11.49 9.88 -19.20
N VAL A 94 -10.75 10.86 -18.69
CA VAL A 94 -10.58 11.10 -17.26
C VAL A 94 -11.60 12.12 -16.79
N GLN A 95 -12.38 11.75 -15.79
CA GLN A 95 -13.47 12.57 -15.27
C GLN A 95 -13.04 13.41 -14.06
N GLU A 96 -12.22 12.82 -13.18
CA GLU A 96 -11.61 13.52 -12.05
C GLU A 96 -10.23 12.92 -11.74
N LEU A 97 -9.33 13.76 -11.25
CA LEU A 97 -8.07 13.33 -10.65
C LEU A 97 -8.19 13.45 -9.13
N ARG A 98 -7.90 12.37 -8.40
CA ARG A 98 -7.83 12.35 -6.94
C ARG A 98 -6.38 12.50 -6.52
N ILE A 99 -6.04 13.72 -6.09
CA ILE A 99 -4.67 14.11 -5.75
C ILE A 99 -4.31 13.88 -4.30
N ASN A 100 -5.26 13.44 -3.47
CA ASN A 100 -5.06 13.10 -2.07
C ASN A 100 -4.95 11.59 -1.82
N THR A 101 -4.86 10.78 -2.88
CA THR A 101 -4.55 9.35 -2.79
C THR A 101 -3.08 9.13 -3.11
N GLN A 102 -2.48 8.08 -2.55
CA GLN A 102 -1.13 7.67 -2.90
C GLN A 102 -1.15 6.25 -3.51
N PRO A 103 -0.81 6.09 -4.81
CA PRO A 103 -0.50 7.13 -5.79
C PRO A 103 -1.74 7.97 -6.17
N VAL A 104 -1.51 9.07 -6.90
CA VAL A 104 -2.58 9.84 -7.55
C VAL A 104 -3.43 8.90 -8.40
N SER A 105 -4.75 9.06 -8.35
CA SER A 105 -5.68 8.20 -9.10
C SER A 105 -6.59 9.00 -10.03
N ALA A 106 -6.91 8.42 -11.18
CA ALA A 106 -7.78 8.99 -12.21
C ALA A 106 -9.09 8.20 -12.27
N LEU A 107 -10.23 8.86 -12.09
CA LEU A 107 -11.54 8.24 -12.31
C LEU A 107 -11.85 8.19 -13.80
N ILE A 108 -12.17 7.02 -14.29
CA ILE A 108 -12.64 6.79 -15.66
C ILE A 108 -13.99 6.07 -15.62
N ASN A 109 -14.83 6.32 -16.64
CA ASN A 109 -16.12 5.66 -16.86
C ASN A 109 -17.07 5.62 -15.64
N ASN A 110 -16.93 6.55 -14.69
CA ASN A 110 -17.64 6.63 -13.41
C ASN A 110 -17.50 5.41 -12.47
N ASN A 111 -16.64 4.43 -12.79
CA ASN A 111 -16.63 3.15 -12.08
C ASN A 111 -15.24 2.54 -11.86
N GLU A 112 -14.16 3.19 -12.30
CA GLU A 112 -12.82 2.65 -12.16
C GLU A 112 -11.80 3.74 -11.84
N LEU A 113 -10.96 3.47 -10.84
CA LEU A 113 -9.80 4.29 -10.51
C LEU A 113 -8.54 3.70 -11.14
N ILE A 114 -7.85 4.53 -11.92
CA ILE A 114 -6.57 4.22 -12.54
C ILE A 114 -5.47 4.87 -11.73
N PHE A 115 -4.54 4.05 -11.21
CA PHE A 115 -3.41 4.54 -10.42
C PHE A 115 -2.28 5.06 -11.32
N LEU A 116 -1.93 6.34 -11.16
CA LEU A 116 -0.89 7.03 -11.91
C LEU A 116 0.44 6.92 -11.16
N LEU A 117 1.07 5.75 -11.21
CA LEU A 117 2.32 5.49 -10.51
C LEU A 117 3.42 6.46 -10.93
N GLY A 118 4.17 7.00 -9.96
CA GLY A 118 5.25 7.94 -10.22
C GLY A 118 4.82 9.36 -10.58
N ILE A 119 3.52 9.64 -10.61
CA ILE A 119 2.96 11.00 -10.70
C ILE A 119 2.61 11.47 -9.29
N GLU A 120 3.12 12.62 -8.89
CA GLU A 120 2.80 13.28 -7.64
C GLU A 120 1.73 14.36 -7.83
N SER A 121 1.10 14.79 -6.74
CA SER A 121 0.06 15.83 -6.76
C SER A 121 0.58 17.15 -7.34
N LYS A 122 1.85 17.49 -7.11
CA LYS A 122 2.50 18.69 -7.66
C LYS A 122 2.64 18.63 -9.18
N ASP A 123 2.87 17.44 -9.74
CA ASP A 123 3.03 17.26 -11.19
C ASP A 123 1.69 17.49 -11.91
N VAL A 124 0.59 17.07 -11.28
CA VAL A 124 -0.77 17.32 -11.78
C VAL A 124 -1.12 18.80 -11.70
N LEU A 125 -0.80 19.46 -10.59
CA LEU A 125 -1.14 20.87 -10.37
C LEU A 125 -0.29 21.82 -11.21
N ALA A 126 0.96 21.47 -11.54
CA ALA A 126 1.85 22.29 -12.34
C ALA A 126 1.65 22.16 -13.86
N HIS A 127 0.78 21.24 -14.30
CA HIS A 127 0.64 20.95 -15.72
C HIS A 127 -0.61 21.62 -16.30
N ASP A 128 -0.42 22.84 -16.79
CA ASP A 128 -1.48 23.75 -17.28
C ASP A 128 -2.40 23.17 -18.36
N GLN A 129 -1.95 22.15 -19.08
CA GLN A 129 -2.72 21.48 -20.14
C GLN A 129 -3.76 20.47 -19.61
N LEU A 130 -3.68 20.08 -18.33
CA LEU A 130 -4.68 19.23 -17.70
C LEU A 130 -5.95 20.05 -17.45
N SER A 131 -6.85 20.03 -18.43
CA SER A 131 -8.23 20.53 -18.27
C SER A 131 -9.09 19.69 -17.30
N ILE A 132 -8.51 18.67 -16.67
CA ILE A 132 -9.20 17.74 -15.77
C ILE A 132 -9.26 18.34 -14.36
N LYS A 133 -10.45 18.30 -13.75
CA LYS A 133 -10.65 18.76 -12.38
C LYS A 133 -9.92 17.86 -11.38
N ALA A 134 -8.88 18.40 -10.74
CA ALA A 134 -8.30 17.83 -9.54
C ALA A 134 -9.28 17.99 -8.36
N LYS A 135 -9.50 16.91 -7.60
CA LYS A 135 -10.42 16.87 -6.47
C LYS A 135 -9.79 16.14 -5.30
N GLN A 136 -10.16 16.56 -4.10
CA GLN A 136 -9.86 15.84 -2.87
C GLN A 136 -11.14 15.13 -2.42
N ARG A 137 -11.19 13.82 -2.67
CA ARG A 137 -12.30 12.96 -2.25
C ARG A 137 -11.91 12.22 -0.99
N ASN A 138 -12.88 11.91 -0.15
CA ASN A 138 -12.62 10.96 0.92
C ASN A 138 -12.07 9.64 0.34
N ASP A 139 -10.98 9.13 0.90
CA ASP A 139 -10.43 7.82 0.52
C ASP A 139 -10.94 6.77 1.50
N ASN A 140 -11.98 6.04 1.08
CA ASN A 140 -12.62 5.03 1.92
C ASN A 140 -11.65 3.92 2.31
N TRP A 141 -10.69 3.56 1.44
CA TRP A 141 -9.73 2.52 1.75
C TRP A 141 -8.71 2.98 2.78
N SER A 142 -8.22 4.21 2.67
CA SER A 142 -7.40 4.82 3.73
C SER A 142 -8.11 4.80 5.07
N LEU A 143 -9.36 5.26 5.15
CA LEU A 143 -10.12 5.24 6.40
C LEU A 143 -10.33 3.82 6.97
N LEU A 144 -10.56 2.83 6.10
CA LEU A 144 -10.74 1.43 6.50
C LEU A 144 -9.43 0.81 6.99
N CYS A 145 -8.30 1.19 6.40
CA CYS A 145 -6.98 0.62 6.67
C CYS A 145 -6.20 1.36 7.75
N GLU A 146 -6.67 2.53 8.19
CA GLU A 146 -5.99 3.36 9.19
C GLU A 146 -5.72 2.60 10.49
N GLU A 147 -6.60 1.67 10.91
CA GLU A 147 -6.40 0.84 12.12
C GLU A 147 -5.23 -0.15 12.04
N PHE A 148 -4.69 -0.38 10.85
CA PHE A 148 -3.51 -1.23 10.65
C PHE A 148 -2.20 -0.45 10.74
N LEU A 149 -2.29 0.88 10.79
CA LEU A 149 -1.19 1.73 11.21
C LEU A 149 -1.18 1.66 12.74
N ASP A 150 -0.09 1.18 13.32
CA ASP A 150 0.08 0.99 14.78
C ASP A 150 0.34 2.36 15.49
N THR A 151 -0.44 3.37 15.11
CA THR A 151 -0.49 4.68 15.75
C THR A 151 -1.65 4.65 16.75
N GLU A 152 -1.41 5.17 17.96
CA GLU A 152 -2.48 5.29 18.96
C GLU A 152 -3.62 6.12 18.39
N PHE A 153 -4.74 5.45 18.16
CA PHE A 153 -5.92 6.05 17.58
C PHE A 153 -6.66 6.83 18.66
N SER A 154 -6.67 8.16 18.54
CA SER A 154 -7.59 8.94 19.38
C SER A 154 -9.03 8.50 19.10
N GLU A 155 -9.83 8.34 20.14
CA GLU A 155 -11.25 7.99 20.00
C GLU A 155 -12.00 9.00 19.11
N ALA A 156 -11.58 10.27 19.13
CA ALA A 156 -12.13 11.33 18.31
C ALA A 156 -11.90 11.09 16.81
N LEU A 157 -10.68 10.69 16.43
CA LEU A 157 -10.36 10.34 15.04
C LEU A 157 -11.11 9.08 14.61
N GLN A 158 -11.21 8.08 15.48
CA GLN A 158 -11.96 6.86 15.19
C GLN A 158 -13.44 7.16 14.92
N LYS A 159 -14.09 7.95 15.78
CA LYS A 159 -15.48 8.39 15.60
C LYS A 159 -15.66 9.17 14.29
N THR A 160 -14.72 10.04 13.97
CA THR A 160 -14.72 10.82 12.72
C THR A 160 -14.63 9.92 11.49
N ASN A 161 -13.74 8.93 11.50
CA ASN A 161 -13.56 8.00 10.38
C ASN A 161 -14.78 7.10 10.20
N ILE A 162 -15.38 6.61 11.30
CA ILE A 162 -16.64 5.86 11.27
C ILE A 162 -17.74 6.70 10.63
N ALA A 163 -17.93 7.94 11.06
CA ALA A 163 -18.96 8.82 10.51
C ALA A 163 -18.75 9.10 9.01
N LYS A 164 -17.50 9.28 8.57
CA LYS A 164 -17.17 9.44 7.13
C LYS A 164 -17.52 8.19 6.33
N LEU A 165 -17.22 7.00 6.84
CA LEU A 165 -17.53 5.72 6.18
C LEU A 165 -19.04 5.45 6.16
N GLU A 166 -19.77 5.78 7.22
CA GLU A 166 -21.23 5.66 7.28
C GLU A 166 -21.91 6.60 6.28
N LYS A 167 -21.45 7.86 6.19
CA LYS A 167 -21.89 8.80 5.13
C LYS A 167 -21.62 8.28 3.73
N ALA A 168 -20.54 7.51 3.56
CA ALA A 168 -20.22 6.82 2.31
C ALA A 168 -21.06 5.57 2.05
N GLY A 169 -21.99 5.22 2.94
CA GLY A 169 -22.83 4.03 2.81
C GLY A 169 -22.09 2.73 3.12
N ILE A 170 -21.09 2.77 4.01
CA ILE A 170 -20.37 1.59 4.49
C ILE A 170 -20.75 1.40 5.97
N SER A 171 -21.62 0.42 6.24
CA SER A 171 -22.11 0.16 7.60
C SER A 171 -21.00 -0.33 8.53
N LYS A 172 -21.19 -0.22 9.85
CA LYS A 172 -20.20 -0.73 10.82
C LYS A 172 -19.93 -2.22 10.65
N GLU A 173 -20.96 -3.01 10.36
CA GLU A 173 -20.87 -4.46 10.15
C GLU A 173 -20.02 -4.75 8.91
N GLU A 174 -20.22 -3.99 7.83
CA GLU A 174 -19.41 -4.11 6.62
C GLU A 174 -17.97 -3.68 6.88
N GLN A 175 -17.75 -2.56 7.58
CA GLN A 175 -16.41 -2.11 7.98
C GLN A 175 -15.68 -3.24 8.73
N GLN A 176 -16.32 -3.85 9.73
CA GLN A 176 -15.76 -4.97 10.49
C GLN A 176 -15.47 -6.19 9.61
N ALA A 177 -16.35 -6.52 8.67
CA ALA A 177 -16.16 -7.63 7.75
C ALA A 177 -14.96 -7.38 6.80
N ILE A 178 -14.84 -6.17 6.25
CA ILE A 178 -13.70 -5.75 5.42
C ILE A 178 -12.40 -5.85 6.23
N LYS A 179 -12.40 -5.26 7.43
CA LYS A 179 -11.25 -5.24 8.33
C LYS A 179 -10.79 -6.65 8.71
N LYS A 180 -11.72 -7.52 9.12
CA LYS A 180 -11.43 -8.94 9.40
C LYS A 180 -10.78 -9.64 8.22
N ARG A 181 -11.22 -9.33 7.00
CA ARG A 181 -10.66 -9.91 5.75
C ARG A 181 -9.24 -9.42 5.46
N LEU A 182 -8.90 -8.17 5.81
CA LEU A 182 -7.59 -7.57 5.52
C LEU A 182 -6.58 -7.76 6.66
N LYS A 183 -7.04 -7.93 7.90
CA LYS A 183 -6.25 -7.87 9.14
C LYS A 183 -4.89 -8.56 9.06
N VAL A 184 -4.87 -9.87 8.78
CA VAL A 184 -3.61 -10.63 8.81
C VAL A 184 -2.61 -10.12 7.79
N ARG A 185 -3.05 -9.75 6.59
CA ARG A 185 -2.17 -9.30 5.50
C ARG A 185 -1.59 -7.92 5.78
N PHE A 186 -2.44 -7.00 6.22
CA PHE A 186 -2.01 -5.66 6.56
C PHE A 186 -1.12 -5.64 7.81
N LEU A 187 -1.40 -6.46 8.83
CA LEU A 187 -0.49 -6.60 9.98
C LEU A 187 0.91 -7.08 9.55
N ILE A 188 0.98 -8.10 8.67
CA ILE A 188 2.26 -8.56 8.11
C ILE A 188 2.92 -7.42 7.31
N ARG A 189 2.16 -6.69 6.49
CA ARG A 189 2.68 -5.58 5.70
C ARG A 189 3.24 -4.46 6.57
N THR A 190 2.50 -3.96 7.56
CA THR A 190 2.95 -2.93 8.50
C THR A 190 4.24 -3.37 9.19
N MET A 191 4.24 -4.62 9.65
CA MET A 191 5.36 -5.22 10.35
C MET A 191 6.62 -5.44 9.50
N VAL A 192 6.48 -5.70 8.19
CA VAL A 192 7.62 -5.84 7.26
C VAL A 192 8.12 -4.48 6.82
N THR A 193 7.20 -3.58 6.45
CA THR A 193 7.59 -2.28 5.89
C THR A 193 8.10 -1.30 6.93
N TRP A 194 7.67 -1.41 8.19
CA TRP A 194 7.94 -0.39 9.22
C TRP A 194 7.56 1.04 8.76
N GLU A 195 6.72 1.12 7.73
CA GLU A 195 6.27 2.36 7.10
C GLU A 195 4.86 2.67 7.62
N TRP A 196 4.76 3.84 8.26
CA TRP A 196 3.57 4.37 8.93
C TRP A 196 2.83 5.38 8.07
N VAL A 197 2.94 5.28 6.74
CA VAL A 197 2.85 6.49 5.93
C VAL A 197 1.49 6.68 5.25
N TYR A 198 0.77 5.59 4.92
CA TYR A 198 -0.61 5.59 4.39
C TYR A 198 -0.94 4.22 3.76
N TYR A 199 -2.20 3.77 3.87
CA TYR A 199 -2.70 2.56 3.19
C TYR A 199 -3.96 2.83 2.38
N GLY A 200 -3.80 3.06 1.08
CA GLY A 200 -4.90 3.34 0.16
C GLY A 200 -5.41 2.12 -0.58
N GLN A 201 -6.31 2.36 -1.53
CA GLN A 201 -6.85 1.30 -2.39
C GLN A 201 -5.76 0.54 -3.17
N TYR A 202 -4.73 1.26 -3.62
CA TYR A 202 -3.61 0.65 -4.33
C TYR A 202 -2.93 -0.44 -3.49
N ASP A 203 -2.73 -0.16 -2.20
CA ASP A 203 -2.10 -1.09 -1.26
C ASP A 203 -2.99 -2.31 -1.03
N VAL A 204 -4.29 -2.09 -0.87
CA VAL A 204 -5.28 -3.17 -0.75
C VAL A 204 -5.22 -4.09 -1.97
N LEU A 205 -5.17 -3.54 -3.18
CA LEU A 205 -5.05 -4.33 -4.40
C LEU A 205 -3.75 -5.14 -4.46
N CYS A 206 -2.63 -4.59 -3.98
CA CYS A 206 -1.36 -5.30 -3.87
C CYS A 206 -1.44 -6.46 -2.85
N GLU A 207 -2.11 -6.27 -1.73
CA GLU A 207 -2.21 -7.29 -0.67
C GLU A 207 -3.21 -8.41 -0.98
N LEU A 208 -4.16 -8.19 -1.89
CA LEU A 208 -5.22 -9.15 -2.22
C LEU A 208 -4.78 -10.35 -3.09
N TRP A 209 -3.52 -10.79 -3.00
CA TRP A 209 -2.97 -11.90 -3.80
C TRP A 209 -3.54 -13.29 -3.41
N PRO A 210 -3.93 -14.13 -4.39
CA PRO A 210 -3.98 -13.84 -5.82
C PRO A 210 -5.13 -12.87 -6.13
N LEU A 211 -4.82 -11.82 -6.90
CA LEU A 211 -5.80 -10.82 -7.31
C LEU A 211 -6.67 -11.42 -8.43
N THR A 212 -7.96 -11.56 -8.14
CA THR A 212 -9.01 -12.02 -9.09
C THR A 212 -9.82 -10.82 -9.58
N GLN A 213 -10.53 -10.98 -10.69
CA GLN A 213 -11.41 -9.92 -11.22
C GLN A 213 -12.47 -9.51 -10.18
N LYS A 214 -13.09 -10.47 -9.48
CA LYS A 214 -14.04 -10.19 -8.39
C LYS A 214 -13.42 -9.35 -7.27
N LYS A 215 -12.20 -9.66 -6.84
CA LYS A 215 -11.48 -8.87 -5.82
C LYS A 215 -11.18 -7.46 -6.32
N TYR A 216 -10.73 -7.33 -7.57
CA TYR A 216 -10.41 -6.04 -8.17
C TYR A 216 -11.63 -5.11 -8.17
N TRP A 217 -12.75 -5.55 -8.74
CA TRP A 217 -13.98 -4.75 -8.82
C TRP A 217 -14.65 -4.52 -7.47
N TRP A 218 -14.52 -5.46 -6.53
CA TRP A 218 -14.94 -5.22 -5.14
C TRP A 218 -14.18 -4.05 -4.52
N THR A 219 -12.88 -3.88 -4.81
CA THR A 219 -12.17 -2.68 -4.31
C THR A 219 -12.67 -1.40 -4.93
N MET A 220 -13.03 -1.41 -6.22
CA MET A 220 -13.58 -0.25 -6.91
C MET A 220 -14.95 0.15 -6.36
N ASP A 221 -15.82 -0.83 -6.11
CA ASP A 221 -17.13 -0.61 -5.48
C ASP A 221 -16.99 0.19 -4.18
N VAL A 222 -16.16 -0.28 -3.25
CA VAL A 222 -15.92 0.39 -1.96
C VAL A 222 -15.27 1.77 -2.15
N ALA A 223 -14.31 1.90 -3.06
CA ALA A 223 -13.59 3.16 -3.31
C ALA A 223 -14.45 4.27 -3.92
N LEU A 224 -15.53 3.88 -4.61
CA LEU A 224 -16.39 4.78 -5.39
C LEU A 224 -17.76 5.02 -4.75
N ARG A 225 -18.06 4.41 -3.60
CA ARG A 225 -19.28 4.76 -2.86
C ARG A 225 -19.29 6.25 -2.50
N LYS A 226 -20.49 6.83 -2.45
CA LYS A 226 -20.72 8.28 -2.44
C LYS A 226 -19.86 8.99 -1.38
N ASN A 227 -18.88 9.75 -1.83
CA ASN A 227 -18.04 10.54 -0.93
C ASN A 227 -18.33 12.04 -1.11
N GLU A 228 -18.61 12.73 0.00
CA GLU A 228 -18.61 14.19 0.05
C GLU A 228 -17.20 14.71 -0.34
N LEU A 229 -17.14 15.90 -0.94
CA LEU A 229 -15.87 16.59 -1.18
C LEU A 229 -15.26 16.97 0.18
N GLN A 230 -13.96 16.73 0.37
CA GLN A 230 -13.28 17.29 1.53
C GLN A 230 -13.14 18.80 1.29
N GLN A 231 -13.63 19.61 2.23
CA GLN A 231 -13.34 21.03 2.24
C GLN A 231 -11.85 21.19 2.51
N VAL A 232 -11.14 21.82 1.57
CA VAL A 232 -9.74 22.20 1.75
C VAL A 232 -9.74 23.35 2.76
N LEU A 233 -9.19 23.12 3.96
CA LEU A 233 -8.88 24.16 4.92
C LEU A 233 -7.61 24.90 4.51
#